data_AF-A0A535DL95-F1
#
_entry.id   AF-A0A535DL95-F1
#
_cell.length_a   1.000
_cell.length_b   1.000
_cell.length_c   1.000
_cell.angle_alpha   90.00
_cell.angle_beta   90.00
_cell.angle_gamma   90.00
#
_symmetry.space_group_name_H-M   'P 1'
#
loop_
_entity.id
_entity.type
_entity.pdbx_description
1 polymer ?
#
loop_
_entity_poly.entity_id
_entity_poly.type
_entity_poly.pdbx_seq_one_letter_code
_entity_poly.pdbx_strand_id
1 'polypeptide(L)'
;MLHDRRTFGQRAADNFTNAFGTWTYIIIQSVIITCWMLINAIGIIYQWDAYPFILLNLAFSAQASYAAPLILMASNRSAQRDRLTLEHDAEETDAILNIQDTQLELLKAIKAETALLQTLLNPQQK
;
A
#
# COMPACT_ATOMS: atom_id res chain seq x y z
N MET A 1 16.23 2.30 25.84
CA MET A 1 14.90 2.83 25.45
C MET A 1 15.12 3.97 24.46
N LEU A 2 15.23 3.64 23.17
CA LEU A 2 15.37 4.65 22.11
C LEU A 2 14.05 5.41 22.01
N HIS A 3 14.12 6.73 22.14
CA HIS A 3 12.97 7.61 22.03
C HIS A 3 12.40 7.53 20.61
N ASP A 4 11.30 6.78 20.44
CA ASP A 4 10.44 6.86 19.26
C ASP A 4 9.71 8.21 19.27
N ARG A 5 10.45 9.30 19.02
CA ARG A 5 9.83 10.57 18.64
C ARG A 5 9.45 10.44 17.17
N ARG A 6 8.32 9.76 16.90
CA ARG A 6 7.64 9.86 15.61
C ARG A 6 7.47 11.34 15.28
N THR A 7 8.16 11.79 14.26
CA THR A 7 8.09 13.19 13.82
C THR A 7 6.65 13.51 13.42
N PHE A 8 6.19 14.75 13.67
CA PHE A 8 4.82 15.17 13.38
C PHE A 8 4.45 14.91 11.90
N GLY A 9 5.44 15.03 11.00
CA GLY A 9 5.32 14.69 9.58
C GLY A 9 5.07 13.20 9.30
N GLN A 10 5.65 12.28 10.07
CA GLN A 10 5.37 10.83 9.93
C GLN A 10 3.94 10.50 10.34
N ARG A 11 3.43 11.04 11.46
CA ARG A 11 2.03 10.81 11.87
C ARG A 11 1.03 11.44 10.92
N ALA A 12 1.33 12.63 10.40
CA ALA A 12 0.50 13.26 9.38
C ALA A 12 0.45 12.40 8.11
N ALA A 13 1.60 11.93 7.62
CA ALA A 13 1.68 11.08 6.43
C ALA A 13 0.92 9.75 6.59
N ASP A 14 1.06 9.07 7.74
CA ASP A 14 0.35 7.81 8.01
C ASP A 14 -1.17 8.00 8.04
N ASN A 15 -1.63 9.12 8.62
CA ASN A 15 -3.04 9.49 8.59
C ASN A 15 -3.52 9.87 7.18
N PHE A 16 -2.68 10.54 6.38
CA PHE A 16 -3.01 10.91 5.00
C PHE A 16 -3.18 9.68 4.10
N THR A 17 -2.31 8.67 4.19
CA THR A 17 -2.45 7.44 3.39
C THR A 17 -3.79 6.74 3.67
N ASN A 18 -4.24 6.73 4.94
CA ASN A 18 -5.55 6.16 5.30
C ASN A 18 -6.73 7.06 4.90
N ALA A 19 -6.56 8.39 4.96
CA ALA A 19 -7.62 9.35 4.68
C ALA A 19 -7.97 9.45 3.19
N PHE A 20 -6.98 9.44 2.28
CA PHE A 20 -7.20 9.60 0.85
C PHE A 20 -7.72 8.32 0.14
N GLY A 21 -7.68 7.17 0.80
CA GLY A 21 -8.16 5.89 0.26
C GLY A 21 -9.63 5.57 0.51
N THR A 22 -10.35 6.43 1.23
CA THR A 22 -11.72 6.14 1.68
C THR A 22 -12.75 6.94 0.89
N TRP A 23 -13.86 6.31 0.49
CA TRP A 23 -15.00 6.94 -0.20
C TRP A 23 -15.54 8.19 0.52
N THR A 24 -15.45 8.22 1.85
CA THR A 24 -15.84 9.35 2.71
C THR A 24 -15.08 10.64 2.37
N TYR A 25 -13.79 10.57 2.00
CA TYR A 25 -13.01 11.75 1.65
C TYR A 25 -13.53 12.42 0.37
N ILE A 26 -13.85 11.62 -0.65
CA ILE A 26 -14.38 12.09 -1.94
C ILE A 26 -15.73 12.79 -1.72
N ILE A 27 -16.61 12.22 -0.90
CA ILE A 27 -17.93 12.80 -0.59
C ILE A 27 -17.77 14.14 0.14
N ILE A 28 -16.94 14.20 1.19
CA ILE A 28 -16.70 15.44 1.94
C ILE A 28 -16.12 16.52 1.03
N GLN A 29 -15.10 16.19 0.22
CA GLN A 29 -14.47 17.13 -0.70
C GLN A 29 -15.44 17.64 -1.77
N SER A 30 -16.30 16.76 -2.31
CA SER A 30 -17.35 17.14 -3.27
C SER A 30 -18.35 18.10 -2.63
N VAL A 31 -18.82 17.81 -1.42
CA VAL A 31 -19.75 18.69 -0.68
C VAL A 31 -19.12 20.05 -0.40
N ILE A 32 -17.85 20.10 0.02
CA ILE A 32 -17.14 21.36 0.26
C ILE A 32 -17.06 22.20 -1.02
N ILE A 33 -16.66 21.60 -2.14
CA ILE A 33 -16.56 22.30 -3.44
C ILE A 33 -17.93 22.78 -3.90
N THR A 34 -18.96 21.93 -3.82
CA THR A 34 -20.33 22.31 -4.21
C THR A 34 -20.86 23.43 -3.32
N CYS A 35 -20.70 23.35 -2.01
CA CYS A 35 -21.08 24.43 -1.08
C CYS A 35 -20.32 25.73 -1.39
N TRP A 36 -19.02 25.66 -1.64
CA TRP A 36 -18.20 26.82 -1.95
C TRP A 36 -18.60 27.48 -3.28
N MET A 37 -18.91 26.66 -4.28
CA MET A 37 -19.45 27.10 -5.57
C MET A 37 -20.81 27.78 -5.39
N LEU A 38 -21.71 27.24 -4.58
CA LEU A 38 -23.02 27.83 -4.27
C LEU A 38 -22.89 29.16 -3.52
N ILE A 39 -22.00 29.25 -2.53
CA ILE A 39 -21.73 30.50 -1.79
C ILE A 39 -21.19 31.58 -2.73
N ASN A 40 -20.24 31.25 -3.61
CA ASN A 40 -19.72 32.20 -4.60
C ASN A 40 -20.78 32.59 -5.64
N ALA A 41 -21.64 31.65 -6.06
CA ALA A 41 -22.75 31.93 -6.97
C ALA A 41 -23.80 32.86 -6.35
N ILE A 42 -24.07 32.75 -5.04
CA ILE A 42 -24.96 33.67 -4.32
C ILE A 42 -24.28 35.04 -4.08
N GLY A 43 -22.96 35.06 -3.90
CA GLY A 43 -22.13 36.27 -3.81
C GLY A 43 -22.12 37.15 -5.07
N ILE A 44 -22.66 36.67 -6.20
CA ILE A 44 -22.90 37.45 -7.43
C ILE A 44 -23.77 38.69 -7.16
N ILE A 45 -24.62 38.65 -6.13
CA ILE A 45 -25.45 39.80 -5.71
C ILE A 45 -24.59 40.99 -5.22
N TYR A 46 -23.35 40.76 -4.77
CA TYR A 46 -22.42 41.77 -4.26
C TYR A 46 -21.21 42.05 -5.20
N GLN A 47 -21.19 41.50 -6.42
CA GLN A 47 -20.11 41.70 -7.42
C GLN A 47 -18.68 41.37 -6.93
N TRP A 48 -18.54 40.54 -5.90
CA TRP A 48 -17.24 40.20 -5.31
C TRP A 48 -16.34 39.34 -6.21
N ASP A 49 -16.91 38.58 -7.15
CA ASP A 49 -16.15 37.83 -8.16
C ASP A 49 -16.99 37.69 -9.45
N ALA A 50 -16.76 38.58 -10.43
CA ALA A 50 -17.42 38.55 -11.74
C ALA A 50 -16.72 37.56 -12.69
N TYR A 51 -17.47 37.00 -13.64
CA TYR A 51 -16.99 36.00 -14.61
C TYR A 51 -15.63 36.37 -15.25
N PRO A 52 -14.62 35.48 -15.30
CA PRO A 52 -14.59 34.07 -14.86
C PRO A 52 -14.01 33.96 -13.44
N PHE A 53 -14.61 33.14 -12.56
CA PHE A 53 -14.25 32.95 -11.13
C PHE A 53 -12.74 32.83 -10.87
N ILE A 54 -12.02 33.95 -10.76
CA ILE A 54 -10.56 33.99 -10.80
C ILE A 54 -10.00 33.49 -9.47
N LEU A 55 -10.69 33.80 -8.36
CA LEU A 55 -10.29 33.38 -7.03
C LEU A 55 -10.52 31.88 -6.83
N LEU A 56 -11.61 31.34 -7.39
CA LEU A 56 -11.87 29.90 -7.37
C LEU A 56 -10.79 29.13 -8.12
N ASN A 57 -10.46 29.59 -9.33
CA ASN A 57 -9.44 28.96 -10.15
C ASN A 57 -8.06 29.05 -9.49
N LEU A 58 -7.74 30.19 -8.88
CA LEU A 58 -6.50 30.37 -8.11
C LEU A 58 -6.43 29.41 -6.91
N ALA A 59 -7.53 29.24 -6.16
CA ALA A 59 -7.59 28.35 -5.01
C ALA A 59 -7.39 26.88 -5.41
N PHE A 60 -8.04 26.41 -6.47
CA PHE A 60 -7.82 25.06 -7.01
C PHE A 60 -6.39 24.85 -7.51
N SER A 61 -5.82 25.85 -8.18
CA SER A 61 -4.44 25.79 -8.65
C SER A 61 -3.45 25.68 -7.48
N ALA A 62 -3.66 26.45 -6.41
CA ALA A 62 -2.87 26.37 -5.19
C ALA A 62 -3.06 25.01 -4.48
N GLN A 63 -4.28 24.49 -4.42
CA GLN A 63 -4.58 23.17 -3.85
C GLN A 63 -3.84 22.06 -4.60
N ALA A 64 -3.85 22.07 -5.94
CA ALA A 64 -3.12 21.11 -6.76
C ALA A 64 -1.61 21.21 -6.57
N SER A 65 -1.08 22.45 -6.50
CA SER A 65 0.35 22.71 -6.28
C SER A 65 0.86 22.15 -4.95
N TYR A 66 0.07 22.24 -3.87
CA TYR A 66 0.44 21.68 -2.57
C TYR A 66 0.17 20.17 -2.46
N ALA A 67 -0.83 19.64 -3.17
CA ALA A 67 -1.11 18.21 -3.20
C ALA A 67 0.01 17.40 -3.86
N ALA A 68 0.60 17.89 -4.95
CA ALA A 68 1.65 17.20 -5.69
C ALA A 68 2.87 16.75 -4.82
N PRO A 69 3.53 17.62 -4.03
CA PRO A 69 4.64 17.22 -3.18
C PRO A 69 4.21 16.30 -2.03
N LEU A 70 3.01 16.50 -1.47
CA LEU A 70 2.48 15.61 -0.43
C LEU A 70 2.24 14.20 -0.96
N ILE A 71 1.66 14.07 -2.15
CA ILE A 71 1.44 12.79 -2.82
C ILE A 71 2.79 12.12 -3.11
N LEU A 72 3.79 12.88 -3.57
CA LEU A 72 5.14 12.34 -3.80
C LEU A 72 5.77 11.81 -2.51
N MET A 73 5.63 12.54 -1.39
CA MET A 73 6.13 12.10 -0.08
C MET A 73 5.40 10.85 0.42
N ALA A 74 4.08 10.79 0.28
CA ALA A 74 3.28 9.63 0.65
C ALA A 74 3.65 8.41 -0.20
N SER A 75 3.79 8.58 -1.52
CA SER A 75 4.20 7.53 -2.45
C SER A 75 5.61 7.02 -2.17
N ASN A 76 6.58 7.90 -1.91
CA ASN A 76 7.93 7.50 -1.53
C ASN A 76 7.93 6.66 -0.24
N ARG A 77 7.11 7.03 0.75
CA ARG A 77 6.97 6.27 1.99
C ARG A 77 6.32 4.90 1.76
N SER A 78 5.26 4.82 0.96
CA SER A 78 4.64 3.54 0.59
C SER A 78 5.64 2.63 -0.14
N ALA A 79 6.39 3.16 -1.10
CA ALA A 79 7.41 2.40 -1.83
C ALA A 79 8.54 1.88 -0.92
N GLN A 80 8.95 2.65 0.10
CA GLN A 80 9.91 2.18 1.11
C GLN A 80 9.36 1.02 1.94
N ARG A 81 8.08 1.08 2.36
CA ARG A 81 7.43 -0.02 3.07
C ARG A 81 7.30 -1.25 2.20
N ASP A 82 6.83 -1.09 0.96
CA ASP A 82 6.67 -2.19 0.00
C ASP A 82 8.00 -2.88 -0.27
N ARG A 83 9.10 -2.11 -0.41
CA ARG A 83 10.43 -2.68 -0.57
C ARG A 83 10.83 -3.58 0.61
N LEU A 84 10.62 -3.12 1.84
CA LEU A 84 10.93 -3.93 3.03
C LEU A 84 10.07 -5.19 3.10
N THR A 85 8.80 -5.09 2.73
CA THR A 85 7.92 -6.26 2.64
C THR A 85 8.40 -7.24 1.59
N LEU A 86 8.80 -6.77 0.40
CA LEU A 86 9.33 -7.63 -0.66
C LEU A 86 10.66 -8.30 -0.29
N GLU A 87 11.55 -7.60 0.42
CA GLU A 87 12.80 -8.18 0.92
C GLU A 87 12.50 -9.32 1.91
N HIS A 88 11.53 -9.14 2.82
CA HIS A 88 11.10 -10.19 3.74
C HIS A 88 10.41 -11.37 3.04
N ASP A 89 9.50 -11.09 2.10
CA ASP A 89 8.82 -12.12 1.31
C ASP A 89 9.82 -12.96 0.48
N ALA A 90 10.88 -12.34 -0.02
CA ALA A 90 11.96 -13.04 -0.72
C ALA A 90 12.73 -13.98 0.22
N GLU A 91 13.09 -13.53 1.41
CA GLU A 91 13.75 -14.37 2.43
C GLU A 91 12.86 -15.53 2.87
N GLU A 92 11.56 -15.29 3.09
CA GLU A 92 10.60 -16.35 3.41
C GLU A 92 10.47 -17.36 2.27
N THR A 93 10.42 -16.89 1.02
CA THR A 93 10.36 -17.76 -0.16
C THR A 93 11.58 -18.66 -0.27
N ASP A 94 12.78 -18.12 -0.09
CA ASP A 94 14.03 -18.88 -0.11
C ASP A 94 14.06 -19.93 1.01
N ALA A 95 13.58 -19.60 2.21
CA ALA A 95 13.46 -20.55 3.31
C ALA A 95 12.48 -21.70 2.97
N ILE A 96 11.33 -21.38 2.38
CA ILE A 96 10.33 -22.38 1.94
C ILE A 96 10.91 -23.31 0.87
N LEU A 97 11.68 -22.79 -0.09
CA LEU A 97 12.34 -23.61 -1.12
C LEU A 97 13.34 -24.59 -0.50
N ASN A 98 14.21 -24.13 0.40
CA ASN A 98 15.16 -25.00 1.10
C ASN A 98 14.46 -26.11 1.90
N ILE A 99 13.33 -25.79 2.53
CA ILE A 99 12.50 -26.77 3.24
C ILE A 99 11.90 -27.78 2.25
N GLN A 100 11.38 -27.34 1.10
CA GLN A 100 10.87 -28.25 0.07
C GLN A 100 11.93 -29.20 -0.47
N ASP A 101 13.14 -28.70 -0.77
CA ASP A 101 14.25 -29.53 -1.24
C ASP A 101 14.62 -30.59 -0.21
N THR A 102 14.69 -30.21 1.07
CA THR A 102 14.95 -31.15 2.17
C THR A 102 13.85 -32.21 2.27
N GLN A 103 12.57 -31.83 2.16
CA GLN A 103 11.45 -32.78 2.17
C GLN A 103 11.51 -33.75 0.98
N LEU A 104 11.89 -33.26 -0.19
CA LEU A 104 11.99 -34.07 -1.40
C LEU A 104 13.11 -35.11 -1.29
N GLU A 105 14.26 -34.73 -0.73
CA GLU A 105 15.36 -35.65 -0.41
C GLU A 105 14.94 -36.71 0.63
N LEU A 106 14.24 -36.32 1.70
CA LEU A 106 13.71 -37.27 2.68
C LEU A 106 12.71 -38.25 2.06
N LEU A 107 11.81 -37.78 1.18
CA LEU A 107 10.86 -38.63 0.47
C LEU A 107 11.56 -39.65 -0.43
N LYS A 108 12.62 -39.25 -1.15
CA LYS A 108 13.43 -40.18 -1.96
C LYS A 108 14.09 -41.24 -1.08
N ALA A 109 14.66 -40.85 0.06
CA ALA A 109 15.32 -41.76 1.00
C ALA A 109 14.34 -42.81 1.56
N ILE A 110 13.18 -42.38 2.06
CA ILE A 110 12.13 -43.29 2.56
C ILE A 110 11.66 -44.25 1.46
N LYS A 111 11.48 -43.76 0.23
CA LYS A 111 11.07 -44.60 -0.90
C LYS A 111 12.14 -45.65 -1.26
N ALA A 112 13.43 -45.31 -1.15
CA ALA A 112 14.51 -46.25 -1.37
C ALA A 112 14.53 -47.36 -0.31
N GLU A 113 14.40 -47.00 0.97
CA GLU A 113 14.34 -47.99 2.07
C GLU A 113 13.14 -48.93 1.92
N THR A 114 11.96 -48.39 1.64
CA THR A 114 10.75 -49.20 1.44
C THR A 114 10.87 -50.14 0.23
N ALA A 115 11.52 -49.71 -0.86
CA ALA A 115 11.77 -50.57 -2.02
C ALA A 115 12.73 -51.74 -1.71
N LEU A 116 13.77 -51.50 -0.90
CA LEU A 116 14.66 -52.56 -0.43
C LEU A 116 13.92 -53.56 0.45
N LEU A 117 13.11 -53.09 1.39
CA LEU A 117 12.30 -53.97 2.23
C LEU A 117 11.30 -54.79 1.41
N GLN A 118 10.64 -54.19 0.41
CA GLN A 118 9.76 -54.95 -0.50
C GLN A 118 10.50 -56.03 -1.29
N THR A 119 11.73 -55.75 -1.72
CA THR A 119 12.57 -56.71 -2.44
C THR A 119 13.02 -57.87 -1.54
N LEU A 120 13.41 -57.58 -0.30
CA LEU A 120 13.83 -58.59 0.68
C LEU A 120 12.67 -59.43 1.21
N LEU A 121 11.47 -58.85 1.31
CA LEU A 121 10.27 -59.53 1.79
C LEU A 121 9.56 -60.35 0.69
N ASN A 122 9.89 -60.13 -0.59
CA ASN A 122 9.38 -60.89 -1.74
C ASN A 122 10.48 -61.69 -2.50
N PRO A 123 11.21 -62.60 -1.83
CA PRO A 123 12.30 -63.35 -2.46
C PRO A 123 11.83 -64.47 -3.42
N GLN A 124 10.52 -64.71 -3.56
CA GLN A 124 9.93 -65.84 -4.30
C GLN A 124 9.28 -65.45 -5.65
N GLN A 125 9.38 -64.20 -6.10
CA GLN A 125 8.81 -63.77 -7.39
C GLN A 125 9.85 -63.58 -8.51
N LYS A 126 10.79 -64.53 -8.63
CA LYS A 126 11.58 -64.68 -9.87
C LYS A 126 11.24 -65.97 -10.57
#